data_AF-A0A1C5RL66-F1
#
_entry.id   AF-A0A1C5RL66-F1
#
_cell.length_a   1.000
_cell.length_b   1.000
_cell.length_c   1.000
_cell.angle_alpha   90.00
_cell.angle_beta   90.00
_cell.angle_gamma   90.00
#
_symmetry.space_group_name_H-M   'P 1'
#
loop_
_entity.id
_entity.type
_entity.pdbx_description
1 polymer ?
#
loop_
_entity_poly.entity_id
_entity_poly.type
_entity_poly.pdbx_seq_one_letter_code
_entity_poly.pdbx_strand_id
1 'polypeptide(L)' 'MSLIGTRPPTEDEWEKYSAHHRGRMAIKPGITGLWQVSGRSNITDFDEVVRLDRKYIDEWSLVKASF' A
#
# COMPACT_ATOMS: atom_id res chain seq x y z
N MET A 1 5.70 -3.30 -11.92
CA MET A 1 6.51 -3.16 -10.69
C MET A 1 7.30 -1.86 -10.66
N SER A 2 7.36 -1.24 -9.48
CA SER A 2 8.15 -0.09 -9.03
C SER A 2 9.07 -0.56 -7.89
N LEU A 3 10.09 0.22 -7.50
CA LEU A 3 10.85 -0.04 -6.28
C LEU A 3 9.97 0.20 -5.04
N ILE A 4 9.25 1.33 -5.02
CA ILE A 4 8.36 1.74 -3.93
C ILE A 4 6.95 1.93 -4.46
N GLY A 5 5.97 1.32 -3.78
CA GLY A 5 4.56 1.31 -4.15
C GLY A 5 3.76 0.34 -3.28
N THR A 6 2.48 0.17 -3.58
CA THR A 6 1.63 -0.74 -2.80
C THR A 6 2.02 -2.20 -3.06
N ARG A 7 1.84 -3.06 -2.04
CA ARG A 7 2.03 -4.50 -2.21
C ARG A 7 0.98 -5.04 -3.19
N PRO A 8 1.37 -5.87 -4.18
CA PRO A 8 0.39 -6.57 -5.02
C PRO A 8 -0.50 -7.50 -4.16
N PRO A 9 -1.83 -7.47 -4.35
CA PRO A 9 -2.73 -8.37 -3.65
C PRO A 9 -2.60 -9.81 -4.18
N THR A 10 -2.94 -10.79 -3.35
CA THR A 10 -3.28 -12.14 -3.85
C THR A 10 -4.68 -12.14 -4.45
N GLU A 11 -5.01 -13.16 -5.23
CA GLU A 11 -6.36 -13.32 -5.80
C GLU A 11 -7.42 -13.41 -4.69
N ASP A 12 -7.18 -14.21 -3.65
CA ASP A 12 -8.07 -14.34 -2.49
C ASP A 12 -8.28 -13.02 -1.72
N GLU A 13 -7.26 -12.16 -1.66
CA GLU A 13 -7.37 -10.82 -1.06
C GLU A 13 -8.24 -9.93 -1.93
N TRP A 14 -8.00 -9.94 -3.25
CA TRP A 14 -8.71 -9.12 -4.22
C TRP A 14 -10.22 -9.39 -4.23
N GLU A 15 -10.63 -10.66 -4.13
CA GLU A 15 -12.05 -11.02 -4.06
C GLU A 15 -12.77 -10.42 -2.84
N LYS A 16 -12.04 -10.19 -1.75
CA LYS A 16 -12.56 -9.59 -0.51
C LYS A 16 -12.50 -8.07 -0.52
N TYR A 17 -11.98 -7.44 -1.57
CA TYR A 17 -11.85 -5.98 -1.62
C TYR A 17 -13.19 -5.29 -1.80
N SER A 18 -13.50 -4.43 -0.84
CA SER A 18 -14.52 -3.39 -1.00
C SER A 18 -14.04 -2.31 -1.98
N ALA A 19 -14.96 -1.45 -2.43
CA ALA A 19 -14.64 -0.38 -3.39
C ALA A 19 -13.52 0.55 -2.90
N HIS A 20 -13.45 0.84 -1.60
CA HIS A 20 -12.44 1.75 -1.06
C HIS A 20 -11.05 1.11 -0.96
N HIS A 21 -10.94 -0.21 -0.79
CA HIS A 21 -9.66 -0.92 -0.83
C HIS A 21 -8.99 -0.79 -2.21
N ARG A 22 -9.78 -0.77 -3.29
CA ARG A 22 -9.26 -0.77 -4.67
C ARG A 22 -8.51 0.50 -5.03
N GLY A 23 -8.72 1.61 -4.30
CA GLY A 23 -8.00 2.87 -4.51
C GLY A 23 -6.48 2.73 -4.40
N ARG A 24 -5.98 1.76 -3.62
CA ARG A 24 -4.54 1.45 -3.48
C ARG A 24 -3.88 0.98 -4.78
N MET A 25 -4.67 0.59 -5.78
CA MET A 25 -4.18 0.15 -7.10
C MET A 25 -4.01 1.29 -8.11
N ALA A 26 -4.26 2.54 -7.69
CA ALA A 26 -4.05 3.72 -8.55
C ALA A 26 -2.57 3.96 -8.90
N ILE A 27 -1.63 3.32 -8.19
CA ILE A 27 -0.20 3.42 -8.45
C ILE A 27 0.41 2.06 -8.81
N LYS A 28 1.55 2.09 -9.50
CA LYS A 28 2.30 0.89 -9.86
C LYS A 28 2.75 0.14 -8.58
N PRO A 29 2.45 -1.16 -8.44
CA PRO A 29 2.87 -1.93 -7.26
C PRO A 29 4.38 -1.92 -7.06
N GLY A 30 4.81 -1.90 -5.80
CA GLY A 30 6.19 -1.79 -5.36
C GLY A 30 6.79 -3.10 -4.82
N ILE A 31 8.11 -3.15 -4.69
CA ILE A 31 8.79 -4.18 -3.89
C ILE A 31 8.59 -3.89 -2.39
N THR A 32 8.66 -2.62 -2.02
CA THR A 32 8.38 -2.11 -0.67
C THR A 32 7.36 -0.96 -0.72
N GLY A 33 6.79 -0.60 0.43
CA GLY A 33 5.78 0.44 0.57
C GLY A 33 5.66 0.92 2.01
N LEU A 34 4.93 2.02 2.22
CA LEU A 34 4.87 2.70 3.52
C LEU A 34 4.42 1.78 4.65
N TRP A 35 3.39 0.97 4.43
CA TRP A 35 2.91 0.04 5.46
C TRP A 35 3.94 -1.04 5.82
N GLN A 36 4.80 -1.46 4.88
CA GLN A 36 5.82 -2.49 5.12
C GLN A 36 6.93 -1.96 6.04
N VAL A 37 7.31 -0.69 5.88
CA VAL A 37 8.33 -0.04 6.72
C VAL A 37 7.76 0.55 8.02
N SER A 38 6.43 0.70 8.13
CA SER A 38 5.75 1.25 9.31
C SER A 38 5.49 0.22 10.42
N GLY A 39 6.29 -0.83 10.51
CA GLY A 39 6.13 -1.87 11.53
C GLY A 39 5.18 -3.00 11.10
N ARG A 40 5.39 -3.55 9.89
CA ARG A 40 4.64 -4.66 9.27
C ARG A 40 4.12 -5.73 10.24
N SER A 41 4.91 -6.15 11.22
CA SER A 41 4.52 -7.20 12.19
C SER A 41 3.49 -6.76 13.23
N ASN A 42 3.33 -5.46 13.42
CA ASN A 42 2.42 -4.87 14.40
C ASN A 42 1.08 -4.43 13.78
N ILE A 43 0.99 -4.37 12.45
CA ILE A 43 -0.22 -4.00 11.73
C ILE A 43 -0.98 -5.29 11.39
N THR A 44 -2.01 -5.59 12.17
CA THR A 44 -2.87 -6.76 11.99
C THR A 44 -4.18 -6.44 11.26
N ASP A 45 -4.57 -5.16 11.23
CA ASP A 45 -5.77 -4.68 10.56
C ASP A 45 -5.45 -4.29 9.10
N PHE A 46 -6.23 -4.84 8.16
CA PHE A 46 -6.08 -4.54 6.75
C PHE A 46 -6.49 -3.10 6.40
N ASP A 47 -7.45 -2.52 7.12
CA ASP A 47 -7.86 -1.13 6.87
C ASP A 47 -6.73 -0.15 7.21
N GLU A 48 -5.92 -0.46 8.20
CA GLU A 48 -4.71 0.29 8.53
C GLU A 48 -3.65 0.20 7.41
N VAL A 49 -3.50 -0.98 6.79
CA VAL A 49 -2.65 -1.14 5.59
C VAL A 49 -3.15 -0.24 4.46
N VAL A 50 -4.45 -0.27 4.16
CA VAL A 50 -5.06 0.55 3.12
C VAL A 50 -4.90 2.04 3.41
N ARG A 51 -5.04 2.44 4.68
CA ARG A 51 -4.84 3.83 5.12
C ARG A 51 -3.41 4.31 4.88
N LEU A 52 -2.41 3.49 5.19
CA LEU A 52 -1.00 3.81 4.95
C LEU A 52 -0.66 3.86 3.46
N ASP A 53 -1.18 2.91 2.67
CA ASP A 53 -1.00 2.94 1.21
C ASP A 53 -1.62 4.20 0.60
N ARG A 54 -2.83 4.59 1.04
CA ARG A 54 -3.48 5.81 0.59
C ARG A 54 -2.72 7.06 1.02
N LYS A 55 -2.22 7.10 2.26
CA LYS A 55 -1.34 8.18 2.73
C LYS A 55 -0.10 8.33 1.84
N TYR A 56 0.54 7.23 1.45
CA TYR A 56 1.69 7.28 0.54
C TYR A 56 1.33 7.84 -0.83
N ILE A 57 0.16 7.46 -1.37
CA ILE A 57 -0.35 7.97 -2.66
C ILE A 57 -0.65 9.47 -2.55
N ASP A 58 -1.39 9.89 -1.52
CA ASP A 58 -1.83 11.27 -1.33
C ASP A 58 -0.66 12.22 -1.06
N GLU A 59 0.36 11.74 -0.36
CA GLU A 59 1.53 12.53 0.02
C GLU A 59 2.75 12.31 -0.91
N TRP A 60 2.56 11.62 -2.03
CA TRP A 60 3.66 11.17 -2.87
C TRP A 60 4.54 12.34 -3.35
N SER A 61 5.84 12.24 -3.12
CA SER A 61 6.85 13.19 -3.60
C SER A 61 8.20 12.52 -3.75
N LEU A 62 9.13 13.12 -4.50
CA LEU A 62 10.48 12.57 -4.70
C LEU A 62 11.24 12.33 -3.38
N VAL A 63 11.02 13.20 -2.38
CA VAL A 63 11.63 13.07 -1.05
C VAL A 63 11.05 11.85 -0.32
N LYS A 64 9.74 11.60 -0.41
CA LYS A 64 9.08 10.45 0.24
C LYS A 64 9.20 9.15 -0.56
N ALA A 65 9.57 9.23 -1.83
CA ALA A 65 9.98 8.07 -2.63
C ALA A 65 11.43 7.64 -2.33
N SER A 66 12.06 8.20 -1.29
CA SER A 66 13.41 7.90 -0.84
C SER A 66 13.34 7.65 0.68
N PHE A 67 12.98 6.44 1.10
CA PHE A 67 13.01 6.05 2.52
C PHE A 67 14.37 5.45 2.89
#